data_AF-A0A2Z3H2X2-F1
#
_entry.id   AF-A0A2Z3H2X2-F1
#
_cell.length_a   1.000
_cell.length_b   1.000
_cell.length_c   1.000
_cell.angle_alpha   90.00
_cell.angle_beta   90.00
_cell.angle_gamma   90.00
#
_symmetry.space_group_name_H-M   'P 1'
#
loop_
_entity.id
_entity.type
_entity.pdbx_description
1 polymer ?
#
loop_
_entity_poly.entity_id
_entity_poly.type
_entity_poly.pdbx_seq_one_letter_code
_entity_poly.pdbx_strand_id
1 'polypeptide(L)'
;MATTFIFEELDEATREYLTAVRDNEGVGSPGVFASTSDSLPGCGCIAGPLIIGATLLFTLMPWLGIILHEPLGVACLQTGGILLGGWLLMARFRTRGGANAGTWVYADPLHLYEAFREQVTVTPIDDVSDASYTHNYDSNGNYQNSVISIAYGKRGLTTVTLTNEARSEYLVTYLNYLAWARGPDGGERGELPPADLGGLARYVVRNGDEPKDAENNINLSLIELDITEVPEEPGREGRAAPPLLPYVFMFVGALLCFFVMGVIVNPVVRDNTIFDTVMKDNPPPSMTEPRFLRAYLTDPRNKLHRDAVTRRLAQFYAPAITHVETRAENKLLGRGMAEVLKGLGTAEQPVVSLRVSETATPPGAGTKEGREERIRTEFANAVNTAFANESWGKAIQPPPGEVFTPESQPPPIGHQLIAFVEPPDPDANGNPKPVHFDIAYALKDAGNGLFTIVVNVTLKADVTQDDVGRGQFTLPGTYGLTDFETRAVPAIRDTLIRQMIGPPGNPGMPGMLRAP
;
A
#
# COMPACT_ATOMS: atom_id res chain seq x y z
N MET A 1 -13.12 -46.71 -22.34
CA MET A 1 -12.05 -45.99 -21.60
C MET A 1 -12.69 -44.80 -20.91
N ALA A 2 -12.14 -44.38 -19.76
CA ALA A 2 -12.62 -43.19 -19.07
C ALA A 2 -12.47 -41.95 -19.97
N THR A 3 -13.53 -41.17 -20.11
CA THR A 3 -13.54 -39.92 -20.89
C THR A 3 -13.97 -38.78 -19.99
N THR A 4 -13.16 -37.72 -19.91
CA THR A 4 -13.49 -36.53 -19.13
C THR A 4 -14.15 -35.47 -20.02
N PHE A 5 -15.25 -34.93 -19.52
CA PHE A 5 -16.04 -33.87 -20.13
C PHE A 5 -16.09 -32.67 -19.19
N ILE A 6 -16.18 -31.46 -19.74
CA ILE A 6 -16.70 -30.32 -18.99
C ILE A 6 -18.22 -30.49 -18.93
N PHE A 7 -18.84 -30.25 -17.77
CA PHE A 7 -20.28 -30.47 -17.57
C PHE A 7 -21.16 -29.71 -18.57
N GLU A 8 -20.73 -28.49 -18.96
CA GLU A 8 -21.39 -27.70 -20.00
C GLU A 8 -21.23 -28.27 -21.42
N GLU A 9 -20.21 -29.09 -21.67
CA GLU A 9 -19.97 -29.72 -22.98
C GLU A 9 -20.80 -30.98 -23.20
N LEU A 10 -21.30 -31.60 -22.13
CA LEU A 10 -22.18 -32.78 -22.23
C LEU A 10 -23.43 -32.45 -23.06
N ASP A 11 -23.91 -33.45 -23.80
CA ASP A 11 -25.20 -33.39 -24.47
C ASP A 11 -26.34 -33.08 -23.49
N GLU A 12 -27.41 -32.48 -24.00
CA GLU A 12 -28.50 -31.98 -23.17
C GLU A 12 -29.15 -33.09 -22.32
N ALA A 13 -29.36 -34.28 -22.89
CA ALA A 13 -29.99 -35.40 -22.21
C ALA A 13 -29.14 -35.92 -21.04
N THR A 14 -27.84 -36.14 -21.26
CA THR A 14 -26.91 -36.55 -20.20
C THR A 14 -26.80 -35.48 -19.12
N ARG A 15 -26.73 -34.20 -19.50
CA ARG A 15 -26.64 -33.09 -18.54
C ARG A 15 -27.89 -32.97 -17.68
N GLU A 16 -29.09 -33.08 -18.27
CA GLU A 16 -30.36 -33.06 -17.54
C GLU A 16 -30.47 -34.27 -16.60
N TYR A 17 -30.13 -35.47 -17.08
CA TYR A 17 -30.09 -36.68 -16.28
C TYR A 17 -29.19 -36.54 -15.06
N LEU A 18 -27.93 -36.12 -15.25
CA LEU A 18 -26.98 -35.94 -14.14
C LEU A 18 -27.38 -34.79 -13.21
N THR A 19 -28.03 -33.74 -13.73
CA THR A 19 -28.59 -32.66 -12.92
C THR A 19 -29.71 -33.18 -12.02
N ALA A 20 -30.63 -33.99 -12.56
CA ALA A 20 -31.71 -34.60 -11.79
C ALA A 20 -31.19 -35.57 -10.72
N VAL A 21 -30.18 -36.39 -11.06
CA VAL A 21 -29.51 -37.28 -10.10
C VAL A 21 -28.86 -36.47 -8.97
N ARG A 22 -28.13 -35.39 -9.30
CA ARG A 22 -27.49 -34.53 -8.31
C ARG A 22 -28.51 -33.86 -7.39
N ASP A 23 -29.54 -33.25 -7.96
CA ASP A 23 -30.52 -32.46 -7.22
C ASP A 23 -31.38 -33.32 -6.29
N ASN A 24 -31.59 -34.60 -6.65
CA ASN A 24 -32.27 -35.60 -5.83
C ASN A 24 -31.32 -36.46 -4.97
N GLU A 25 -30.01 -36.21 -4.98
CA GLU A 25 -28.99 -37.05 -4.30
C GLU A 25 -29.11 -38.55 -4.63
N GLY A 26 -29.46 -38.85 -5.88
CA GLY A 26 -29.73 -40.20 -6.38
C GLY A 26 -30.98 -40.87 -5.82
N VAL A 27 -31.92 -40.12 -5.23
CA VAL A 27 -33.29 -40.60 -4.96
C VAL A 27 -34.03 -40.71 -6.31
N GLY A 28 -34.84 -41.76 -6.48
CA GLY A 28 -35.54 -42.02 -7.75
C GLY A 28 -34.68 -42.45 -8.95
N SER A 29 -33.35 -42.36 -8.89
CA SER A 29 -32.46 -42.74 -9.99
C SER A 29 -32.14 -44.25 -10.03
N PRO A 30 -31.81 -44.82 -11.20
CA PRO A 30 -31.48 -46.24 -11.33
C PRO A 30 -30.10 -46.63 -10.79
N GLY A 31 -29.32 -45.70 -10.22
CA GLY A 31 -27.97 -45.96 -9.71
C GLY A 31 -27.73 -45.66 -8.22
N VAL A 32 -26.47 -45.81 -7.79
CA VAL A 32 -26.00 -45.43 -6.44
C VAL A 32 -25.23 -44.12 -6.49
N PHE A 33 -25.75 -43.12 -5.77
CA PHE A 33 -25.11 -41.81 -5.61
C PHE A 33 -24.38 -41.69 -4.28
N ALA A 34 -23.19 -41.11 -4.32
CA ALA A 34 -22.38 -40.77 -3.16
C ALA A 34 -21.81 -39.35 -3.31
N SER A 35 -22.30 -38.42 -2.48
CA SER A 35 -21.73 -37.07 -2.39
C SER A 35 -20.30 -37.12 -1.83
N THR A 36 -19.39 -36.36 -2.43
CA THR A 36 -18.04 -36.16 -1.87
C THR A 36 -17.91 -34.71 -1.41
N SER A 37 -17.26 -34.47 -0.27
CA SER A 37 -17.14 -33.11 0.26
C SER A 37 -15.88 -32.42 -0.25
N ASP A 38 -16.02 -31.28 -0.94
CA ASP A 38 -14.93 -30.32 -1.12
C ASP A 38 -15.09 -29.20 -0.08
N SER A 39 -14.31 -29.24 1.01
CA SER A 39 -14.35 -28.25 2.08
C SER A 39 -13.60 -26.95 1.74
N LEU A 40 -12.71 -26.99 0.73
CA LEU A 40 -11.84 -25.88 0.36
C LEU A 40 -12.59 -24.59 -0.05
N PRO A 41 -13.70 -24.65 -0.82
CA PRO A 41 -14.47 -23.45 -1.18
C PRO A 41 -15.11 -22.76 0.04
N GLY A 42 -15.50 -23.53 1.06
CA GLY A 42 -16.06 -22.98 2.30
C GLY A 42 -15.03 -22.19 3.09
N CYS A 43 -13.83 -22.75 3.26
CA CYS A 43 -12.71 -22.08 3.90
C CYS A 43 -12.32 -20.79 3.16
N GLY A 44 -12.34 -20.81 1.82
CA GLY A 44 -12.04 -19.62 1.00
C GLY A 44 -12.98 -18.44 1.25
N CYS A 45 -14.27 -18.69 1.52
CA CYS A 45 -15.25 -17.65 1.82
C CYS A 45 -14.97 -16.87 3.12
N ILE A 46 -14.34 -17.52 4.10
CA ILE A 46 -14.00 -16.92 5.38
C ILE A 46 -12.59 -16.31 5.31
N ALA A 47 -11.63 -17.06 4.76
CA ALA A 47 -10.24 -16.62 4.63
C ALA A 47 -10.10 -15.40 3.70
N GLY A 48 -10.90 -15.33 2.63
CA GLY A 48 -10.85 -14.23 1.66
C GLY A 48 -11.05 -12.85 2.29
N PRO A 49 -12.21 -12.58 2.92
CA PRO A 49 -12.47 -11.32 3.63
C PRO A 49 -11.47 -11.02 4.73
N LEU A 50 -11.00 -12.04 5.46
CA LEU A 50 -9.98 -11.86 6.51
C LEU A 50 -8.64 -11.40 5.93
N ILE A 51 -8.19 -11.97 4.81
CA ILE A 51 -6.96 -11.54 4.12
C ILE A 51 -7.12 -10.11 3.62
N ILE A 52 -8.24 -9.78 2.95
CA ILE A 52 -8.50 -8.42 2.46
C ILE A 52 -8.50 -7.43 3.62
N GLY A 53 -9.27 -7.73 4.67
CA GLY A 53 -9.40 -6.88 5.85
C GLY A 53 -8.06 -6.68 6.55
N ALA A 54 -7.31 -7.75 6.79
CA ALA A 54 -5.99 -7.67 7.41
C ALA A 54 -5.01 -6.86 6.54
N THR A 55 -4.92 -7.15 5.24
CA THR A 55 -4.02 -6.41 4.34
C THR A 55 -4.34 -4.92 4.33
N LEU A 56 -5.61 -4.54 4.18
CA LEU A 56 -6.02 -3.13 4.19
C LEU A 56 -5.76 -2.48 5.55
N LEU A 57 -6.08 -3.17 6.64
CA LEU A 57 -5.85 -2.67 8.00
C LEU A 57 -4.37 -2.40 8.26
N PHE A 58 -3.49 -3.37 7.98
CA PHE A 58 -2.05 -3.24 8.20
C PHE A 58 -1.40 -2.20 7.28
N THR A 59 -1.89 -2.04 6.05
CA THR A 59 -1.29 -1.11 5.08
C THR A 59 -1.77 0.32 5.21
N LEU A 60 -3.01 0.54 5.66
CA LEU A 60 -3.59 1.88 5.81
C LEU A 60 -3.45 2.46 7.21
N MET A 61 -3.08 1.66 8.23
CA MET A 61 -2.86 2.15 9.58
C MET A 61 -1.58 3.00 9.67
N PRO A 62 -1.68 4.31 9.98
CA PRO A 62 -0.53 5.21 10.00
C PRO A 62 0.56 4.85 11.02
N TRP A 63 0.17 4.29 12.17
CA TRP A 63 1.09 3.96 13.28
C TRP A 63 2.09 2.84 12.94
N LEU A 64 1.82 2.04 11.90
CA LEU A 64 2.75 1.02 11.43
C LEU A 64 3.82 1.59 10.48
N GLY A 65 3.68 2.84 10.02
CA GLY A 65 4.67 3.55 9.20
C GLY A 65 4.87 3.01 7.77
N ILE A 66 4.23 1.90 7.41
CA ILE A 66 4.44 1.21 6.12
C ILE A 66 4.11 2.13 4.93
N ILE A 67 3.06 2.94 5.05
CA ILE A 67 2.61 3.84 3.96
C ILE A 67 3.53 5.05 3.73
N LEU A 68 4.38 5.39 4.71
CA LEU A 68 5.19 6.62 4.68
C LEU A 68 6.40 6.51 3.74
N HIS A 69 6.99 5.32 3.65
CA HIS A 69 8.24 5.09 2.92
C HIS A 69 8.02 4.91 1.42
N GLU A 70 7.13 4.00 1.01
CA GLU A 70 6.94 3.63 -0.40
C GLU A 70 5.46 3.39 -0.75
N PRO A 71 4.72 4.42 -1.21
CA PRO A 71 3.28 4.29 -1.51
C PRO A 71 2.98 3.28 -2.63
N LEU A 72 3.92 3.09 -3.57
CA LEU A 72 3.79 2.10 -4.64
C LEU A 72 3.99 0.67 -4.14
N GLY A 73 4.99 0.44 -3.27
CA GLY A 73 5.19 -0.88 -2.64
C GLY A 73 3.98 -1.30 -1.81
N VAL A 74 3.39 -0.35 -1.08
CA VAL A 74 2.14 -0.55 -0.33
C VAL A 74 0.98 -0.88 -1.26
N ALA A 75 0.84 -0.17 -2.38
CA ALA A 75 -0.19 -0.46 -3.38
C ALA A 75 -0.04 -1.86 -4.01
N CYS A 76 1.18 -2.32 -4.27
CA CYS A 76 1.43 -3.70 -4.70
C CYS A 76 0.95 -4.71 -3.66
N LEU A 77 1.28 -4.49 -2.37
CA LEU A 77 0.87 -5.38 -1.28
C LEU A 77 -0.67 -5.40 -1.11
N GLN A 78 -1.32 -4.23 -1.14
CA GLN A 78 -2.77 -4.11 -1.10
C GLN A 78 -3.44 -4.83 -2.27
N THR A 79 -2.91 -4.65 -3.47
CA THR A 79 -3.41 -5.31 -4.67
C THR A 79 -3.25 -6.83 -4.55
N GLY A 80 -2.10 -7.32 -4.09
CA GLY A 80 -1.86 -8.74 -3.85
C GLY A 80 -2.85 -9.34 -2.84
N GLY A 81 -3.06 -8.67 -1.70
CA GLY A 81 -4.02 -9.11 -0.68
C GLY A 81 -5.47 -9.09 -1.17
N ILE A 82 -5.87 -8.05 -1.91
CA ILE A 82 -7.21 -7.94 -2.52
C ILE A 82 -7.42 -9.05 -3.55
N LEU A 83 -6.44 -9.31 -4.42
CA LEU A 83 -6.54 -10.35 -5.44
C LEU A 83 -6.59 -11.74 -4.82
N LEU A 84 -5.70 -12.05 -3.88
CA LEU A 84 -5.68 -13.33 -3.20
C LEU A 84 -6.98 -13.57 -2.44
N GLY A 85 -7.42 -12.57 -1.66
CA GLY A 85 -8.65 -12.68 -0.89
C GLY A 85 -9.90 -12.72 -1.79
N GLY A 86 -9.93 -11.93 -2.86
CA GLY A 86 -11.00 -11.94 -3.87
C GLY A 86 -11.05 -13.27 -4.62
N TRP A 87 -9.90 -13.85 -4.97
CA TRP A 87 -9.81 -15.17 -5.59
C TRP A 87 -10.40 -16.27 -4.71
N LEU A 88 -10.06 -16.26 -3.42
CA LEU A 88 -10.59 -17.20 -2.42
C LEU A 88 -12.10 -17.03 -2.22
N LEU A 89 -12.59 -15.78 -2.19
CA LEU A 89 -14.02 -15.48 -2.11
C LEU A 89 -14.77 -16.00 -3.34
N MET A 90 -14.20 -15.81 -4.54
CA MET A 90 -14.77 -16.30 -5.79
C MET A 90 -14.78 -17.83 -5.91
N ALA A 91 -13.97 -18.56 -5.14
CA ALA A 91 -13.97 -20.02 -5.15
C ALA A 91 -15.35 -20.60 -4.76
N ARG A 92 -16.05 -19.97 -3.81
CA ARG A 92 -17.41 -20.39 -3.40
C ARG A 92 -18.48 -20.09 -4.45
N PHE A 93 -18.33 -19.00 -5.19
CA PHE A 93 -19.26 -18.63 -6.25
C PHE A 93 -19.09 -19.51 -7.48
N ARG A 94 -17.85 -19.90 -7.80
CA ARG A 94 -17.57 -20.92 -8.83
C ARG A 94 -18.28 -22.24 -8.55
N THR A 95 -18.40 -22.62 -7.27
CA THR A 95 -19.12 -23.85 -6.92
C THR A 95 -20.65 -23.76 -6.92
N ARG A 96 -21.24 -22.60 -7.25
CA ARG A 96 -22.70 -22.38 -7.23
C ARG A 96 -23.32 -22.06 -8.60
N GLY A 97 -22.52 -21.95 -9.65
CA GLY A 97 -23.02 -21.71 -11.01
C GLY A 97 -23.67 -22.96 -11.61
N GLY A 98 -24.60 -22.78 -12.55
CA GLY A 98 -25.21 -23.90 -13.30
C GLY A 98 -24.22 -24.74 -14.11
N ALA A 99 -23.04 -24.19 -14.37
CA ALA A 99 -21.89 -24.87 -14.98
C ALA A 99 -21.22 -25.94 -14.09
N ASN A 100 -21.51 -25.92 -12.78
CA ASN A 100 -20.85 -26.78 -11.82
C ASN A 100 -21.61 -28.11 -11.68
N ALA A 101 -20.97 -29.22 -12.02
CA ALA A 101 -21.51 -30.56 -11.75
C ALA A 101 -21.59 -30.83 -10.24
N GLY A 102 -20.69 -30.24 -9.45
CA GLY A 102 -20.55 -30.52 -8.02
C GLY A 102 -19.44 -31.55 -7.78
N THR A 103 -19.41 -32.13 -6.58
CA THR A 103 -18.41 -33.15 -6.23
C THR A 103 -19.16 -34.39 -5.72
N TRP A 104 -19.18 -35.45 -6.54
CA TRP A 104 -19.90 -36.67 -6.24
C TRP A 104 -19.47 -37.80 -7.16
N VAL A 105 -19.83 -39.02 -6.77
CA VAL A 105 -19.67 -40.23 -7.58
C VAL A 105 -21.05 -40.85 -7.75
N TYR A 106 -21.37 -41.26 -8.95
CA TYR A 106 -22.62 -41.93 -9.27
C TYR A 106 -22.34 -43.10 -10.22
N ALA A 107 -22.74 -44.30 -9.84
CA ALA A 107 -22.75 -45.43 -10.77
C ALA A 107 -24.18 -45.74 -11.15
N ASP A 108 -24.46 -45.66 -12.44
CA ASP A 108 -25.69 -46.16 -13.03
C ASP A 108 -25.41 -47.52 -13.70
N PRO A 109 -26.38 -48.12 -14.40
CA PRO A 109 -26.19 -49.40 -15.08
C PRO A 109 -25.05 -49.36 -16.11
N LEU A 110 -24.90 -48.29 -16.86
CA LEU A 110 -24.01 -48.25 -18.04
C LEU A 110 -22.66 -47.60 -17.71
N HIS A 111 -22.65 -46.64 -16.80
CA HIS A 111 -21.52 -45.77 -16.55
C HIS A 111 -21.28 -45.49 -15.05
N LEU A 112 -20.01 -45.28 -14.74
CA LEU A 112 -19.54 -44.65 -13.52
C LEU A 112 -19.18 -43.20 -13.84
N TYR A 113 -19.89 -42.28 -13.20
CA TYR A 113 -19.69 -40.84 -13.29
C TYR A 113 -18.95 -40.33 -12.04
N GLU A 114 -17.79 -39.73 -12.26
CA GLU A 114 -17.04 -39.02 -11.22
C GLU A 114 -17.09 -37.53 -11.51
N ALA A 115 -17.94 -36.81 -10.78
CA ALA A 115 -18.04 -35.36 -10.88
C ALA A 115 -17.03 -34.72 -9.92
N PHE A 116 -16.16 -33.87 -10.46
CA PHE A 116 -15.28 -33.00 -9.70
C PHE A 116 -15.36 -31.57 -10.24
N ARG A 117 -16.14 -30.75 -9.53
CA ARG A 117 -16.42 -29.36 -9.89
C ARG A 117 -17.10 -29.28 -11.26
N GLU A 118 -16.45 -28.64 -12.23
CA GLU A 118 -16.98 -28.45 -13.58
C GLU A 118 -16.72 -29.66 -14.50
N GLN A 119 -15.99 -30.67 -14.02
CA GLN A 119 -15.60 -31.84 -14.82
C GLN A 119 -16.39 -33.07 -14.40
N VAL A 120 -16.78 -33.88 -15.38
CA VAL A 120 -17.36 -35.21 -15.18
C VAL A 120 -16.52 -36.21 -15.95
N THR A 121 -15.92 -37.16 -15.23
CA THR A 121 -15.25 -38.30 -15.85
C THR A 121 -16.24 -39.44 -15.94
N VAL A 122 -16.47 -39.92 -17.16
CA VAL A 122 -17.39 -41.02 -17.43
C VAL A 122 -16.60 -42.27 -17.78
N THR A 123 -16.78 -43.32 -17.00
CA THR A 123 -16.15 -44.62 -17.19
C THR A 123 -17.22 -45.66 -17.48
N PRO A 124 -17.24 -46.27 -18.68
CA PRO A 124 -18.17 -47.36 -18.98
C PRO A 124 -17.94 -48.56 -18.04
N ILE A 125 -19.02 -49.12 -17.49
CA ILE A 125 -18.99 -50.25 -16.56
C ILE A 125 -19.57 -51.55 -17.13
N ASP A 126 -19.69 -51.61 -18.45
CA ASP A 126 -20.04 -52.79 -19.24
C ASP A 126 -19.14 -54.01 -18.91
N ASP A 127 -17.85 -53.77 -18.70
CA ASP A 127 -16.82 -54.79 -18.49
C ASP A 127 -16.41 -55.00 -17.01
N VAL A 128 -17.20 -54.52 -16.04
CA VAL A 128 -16.88 -54.72 -14.61
C VAL A 128 -16.99 -56.20 -14.26
N SER A 129 -15.92 -56.75 -13.68
CA SER A 129 -15.87 -58.15 -13.25
C SER A 129 -15.99 -58.32 -11.74
N ASP A 130 -15.42 -57.38 -10.98
CA ASP A 130 -15.43 -57.40 -9.52
C ASP A 130 -15.17 -55.99 -8.97
N ALA A 131 -15.71 -55.71 -7.80
CA ALA A 131 -15.50 -54.50 -7.04
C ALA A 131 -15.25 -54.87 -5.57
N SER A 132 -14.27 -54.20 -4.96
CA SER A 132 -13.93 -54.37 -3.56
C SER A 132 -13.67 -53.01 -2.92
N TYR A 133 -13.74 -52.93 -1.59
CA TYR A 133 -13.42 -51.70 -0.87
C TYR A 133 -12.43 -51.96 0.27
N THR A 134 -11.68 -50.93 0.64
CA THR A 134 -10.85 -50.90 1.84
C THR A 134 -11.20 -49.65 2.64
N HIS A 135 -11.72 -49.83 3.85
CA HIS A 135 -11.99 -48.73 4.78
C HIS A 135 -10.70 -48.28 5.47
N ASN A 136 -10.47 -46.98 5.50
CA ASN A 136 -9.36 -46.37 6.23
C ASN A 136 -9.88 -45.66 7.47
N TYR A 137 -9.24 -45.95 8.59
CA TYR A 137 -9.52 -45.36 9.90
C TYR A 137 -8.28 -44.61 10.39
N ASP A 138 -8.48 -43.51 11.10
CA ASP A 138 -7.38 -42.79 11.75
C ASP A 138 -6.83 -43.57 12.96
N SER A 139 -5.76 -43.06 13.57
CA SER A 139 -5.16 -43.68 14.78
C SER A 139 -6.10 -43.74 15.99
N ASN A 140 -7.23 -43.01 15.95
CA ASN A 140 -8.23 -42.94 17.00
C ASN A 140 -9.46 -43.81 16.68
N GLY A 141 -9.47 -44.53 15.55
CA GLY A 141 -10.59 -45.35 15.11
C GLY A 141 -11.73 -44.58 14.43
N ASN A 142 -11.54 -43.30 14.09
CA ASN A 142 -12.54 -42.57 13.31
C ASN A 142 -12.40 -42.91 11.83
N TYR A 143 -13.53 -43.20 11.19
CA TYR A 143 -13.60 -43.43 9.76
C TYR A 143 -13.12 -42.19 8.98
N GLN A 144 -12.19 -42.37 8.03
CA GLN A 144 -11.70 -41.29 7.17
C GLN A 144 -12.30 -41.36 5.76
N ASN A 145 -12.10 -42.49 5.09
CA ASN A 145 -12.57 -42.72 3.73
C ASN A 145 -12.56 -44.22 3.39
N SER A 146 -13.07 -44.56 2.21
CA SER A 146 -12.98 -45.90 1.64
C SER A 146 -12.43 -45.80 0.23
N VAL A 147 -11.46 -46.64 -0.07
CA VAL A 147 -10.90 -46.79 -1.41
C VAL A 147 -11.58 -48.01 -2.05
N ILE A 148 -12.36 -47.76 -3.08
CA ILE A 148 -13.09 -48.75 -3.85
C ILE A 148 -12.25 -49.10 -5.07
N SER A 149 -11.89 -50.37 -5.21
CA SER A 149 -11.12 -50.91 -6.32
C SER A 149 -12.05 -51.68 -7.25
N ILE A 150 -12.24 -51.17 -8.46
CA ILE A 150 -13.13 -51.72 -9.49
C ILE A 150 -12.27 -52.38 -10.56
N ALA A 151 -12.37 -53.70 -10.67
CA ALA A 151 -11.69 -54.50 -11.67
C ALA A 151 -12.55 -54.61 -12.93
N TYR A 152 -11.97 -54.19 -14.06
CA TYR A 152 -12.55 -54.31 -15.38
C TYR A 152 -11.81 -55.40 -16.15
N GLY A 153 -12.52 -56.42 -16.61
CA GLY A 153 -11.92 -57.69 -17.05
C GLY A 153 -10.61 -57.56 -17.85
N LYS A 154 -10.64 -56.86 -19.00
CA LYS A 154 -9.45 -56.60 -19.83
C LYS A 154 -8.88 -55.18 -19.68
N ARG A 155 -9.58 -54.25 -19.01
CA ARG A 155 -9.26 -52.82 -18.99
C ARG A 155 -8.43 -52.39 -17.77
N GLY A 156 -8.25 -53.27 -16.78
CA GLY A 156 -7.42 -53.01 -15.59
C GLY A 156 -8.23 -52.61 -14.36
N LEU A 157 -7.58 -51.96 -13.40
CA LEU A 157 -8.16 -51.57 -12.11
C LEU A 157 -8.38 -50.05 -12.07
N THR A 158 -9.58 -49.60 -11.69
CA THR A 158 -9.85 -48.18 -11.37
C THR A 158 -10.14 -48.05 -9.89
N THR A 159 -9.67 -46.98 -9.25
CA THR A 159 -9.91 -46.73 -7.83
C THR A 159 -10.71 -45.45 -7.62
N VAL A 160 -11.74 -45.52 -6.78
CA VAL A 160 -12.56 -44.36 -6.38
C VAL A 160 -12.51 -44.22 -4.87
N THR A 161 -12.38 -42.99 -4.37
CA THR A 161 -12.35 -42.72 -2.92
C THR A 161 -13.62 -42.02 -2.47
N LEU A 162 -14.32 -42.60 -1.51
CA LEU A 162 -15.54 -42.05 -0.92
C LEU A 162 -15.35 -41.77 0.58
N THR A 163 -15.99 -40.71 1.08
CA THR A 163 -15.93 -40.32 2.50
C THR A 163 -17.13 -40.80 3.31
N ASN A 164 -17.96 -41.69 2.74
CA ASN A 164 -19.13 -42.25 3.42
C ASN A 164 -19.05 -43.77 3.35
N GLU A 165 -18.95 -44.40 4.53
CA GLU A 165 -18.78 -45.84 4.69
C GLU A 165 -19.90 -46.63 4.02
N ALA A 166 -21.15 -46.40 4.44
CA ALA A 166 -22.32 -47.11 3.92
C ALA A 166 -22.50 -46.93 2.40
N ARG A 167 -22.26 -45.72 1.87
CA ARG A 167 -22.34 -45.48 0.42
C ARG A 167 -21.26 -46.22 -0.37
N SER A 168 -20.10 -46.48 0.25
CA SER A 168 -19.02 -47.25 -0.36
C SER A 168 -19.38 -48.72 -0.48
N GLU A 169 -19.94 -49.29 0.58
CA GLU A 169 -20.45 -50.66 0.57
C GLU A 169 -21.57 -50.80 -0.47
N TYR A 170 -22.51 -49.86 -0.48
CA TYR A 170 -23.61 -49.84 -1.46
C TYR A 170 -23.12 -49.79 -2.90
N LEU A 171 -22.09 -48.97 -3.18
CA LEU A 171 -21.53 -48.88 -4.52
C LEU A 171 -20.87 -50.20 -4.95
N VAL A 172 -20.14 -50.86 -4.04
CA VAL A 172 -19.50 -52.15 -4.34
C VAL A 172 -20.54 -53.26 -4.54
N THR A 173 -21.53 -53.38 -3.65
CA THR A 173 -22.62 -54.34 -3.82
C THR A 173 -23.39 -54.10 -5.11
N TYR A 174 -23.63 -52.84 -5.48
CA TYR A 174 -24.30 -52.47 -6.73
C TYR A 174 -23.50 -52.92 -7.95
N LEU A 175 -22.20 -52.59 -8.01
CA LEU A 175 -21.32 -52.96 -9.12
C LEU A 175 -21.15 -54.47 -9.26
N ASN A 176 -21.02 -55.19 -8.14
CA ASN A 176 -20.93 -56.65 -8.14
C ASN A 176 -22.23 -57.31 -8.58
N TYR A 177 -23.39 -56.77 -8.21
CA TYR A 177 -24.67 -57.26 -8.71
C TYR A 177 -24.80 -57.06 -10.23
N LEU A 178 -24.40 -55.90 -10.75
CA LEU A 178 -24.39 -55.67 -12.21
C LEU A 178 -23.43 -56.61 -12.94
N ALA A 179 -22.24 -56.85 -12.39
CA ALA A 179 -21.27 -57.79 -12.94
C ALA A 179 -21.82 -59.22 -12.99
N TRP A 180 -22.50 -59.66 -11.92
CA TRP A 180 -23.17 -60.96 -11.86
C TRP A 180 -24.34 -61.05 -12.85
N ALA A 181 -25.23 -60.05 -12.86
CA ALA A 181 -26.44 -60.05 -13.70
C ALA A 181 -26.12 -60.04 -15.20
N ARG A 182 -24.99 -59.43 -15.60
CA ARG A 182 -24.47 -59.46 -16.98
C ARG A 182 -23.63 -60.70 -17.30
N GLY A 183 -23.20 -61.42 -16.27
CA GLY A 183 -22.42 -62.64 -16.40
C GLY A 183 -23.25 -63.83 -16.88
N PRO A 184 -22.60 -64.98 -17.13
CA PRO A 184 -23.27 -66.20 -17.57
C PRO A 184 -24.37 -66.69 -16.62
N ASP A 185 -24.25 -66.37 -15.33
CA ASP A 185 -25.16 -66.81 -14.28
C ASP A 185 -26.38 -65.89 -14.08
N GLY A 186 -26.38 -64.70 -14.69
CA GLY A 186 -27.45 -63.71 -14.53
C GLY A 186 -28.73 -64.03 -15.30
N GLY A 187 -28.65 -64.85 -16.36
CA GLY A 187 -29.80 -65.26 -17.16
C GLY A 187 -30.60 -64.05 -17.71
N GLU A 188 -31.93 -64.09 -17.56
CA GLU A 188 -32.84 -63.03 -18.04
C GLU A 188 -32.58 -61.65 -17.41
N ARG A 189 -31.88 -61.56 -16.26
CA ARG A 189 -31.57 -60.26 -15.63
C ARG A 189 -30.66 -59.41 -16.51
N GLY A 190 -29.74 -60.05 -17.25
CA GLY A 190 -28.82 -59.35 -18.14
C GLY A 190 -29.48 -58.73 -19.37
N GLU A 191 -30.72 -59.14 -19.70
CA GLU A 191 -31.49 -58.65 -20.84
C GLU A 191 -32.45 -57.51 -20.47
N LEU A 192 -32.56 -57.15 -19.19
CA LEU A 192 -33.42 -56.06 -18.73
C LEU A 192 -32.96 -54.70 -19.31
N PRO A 193 -33.89 -53.78 -19.61
CA PRO A 193 -33.54 -52.41 -19.95
C PRO A 193 -32.62 -51.80 -18.88
N PRO A 194 -31.66 -50.94 -19.26
CA PRO A 194 -30.69 -50.40 -18.31
C PRO A 194 -31.33 -49.81 -17.05
N ALA A 195 -32.35 -48.96 -17.19
CA ALA A 195 -33.03 -48.33 -16.05
C ALA A 195 -33.60 -49.36 -15.07
N ASP A 196 -34.26 -50.41 -15.58
CA ASP A 196 -34.86 -51.47 -14.76
C ASP A 196 -33.79 -52.33 -14.07
N LEU A 197 -32.71 -52.69 -14.79
CA LEU A 197 -31.57 -53.41 -14.21
C LEU A 197 -30.91 -52.61 -13.08
N GLY A 198 -30.75 -51.30 -13.27
CA GLY A 198 -30.24 -50.41 -12.24
C GLY A 198 -31.15 -50.31 -11.04
N GLY A 199 -32.45 -50.11 -11.27
CA GLY A 199 -33.45 -50.10 -10.22
C GLY A 199 -33.45 -51.39 -9.41
N LEU A 200 -33.32 -52.53 -10.08
CA LEU A 200 -33.23 -53.86 -9.46
C LEU A 200 -31.96 -53.99 -8.62
N ALA A 201 -30.80 -53.63 -9.17
CA ALA A 201 -29.52 -53.65 -8.45
C ALA A 201 -29.55 -52.74 -7.22
N ARG A 202 -30.12 -51.54 -7.35
CA ARG A 202 -30.29 -50.59 -6.25
C ARG A 202 -31.25 -51.13 -5.17
N TYR A 203 -32.31 -51.85 -5.55
CA TYR A 203 -33.20 -52.51 -4.62
C TYR A 203 -32.47 -53.59 -3.82
N VAL A 204 -31.68 -54.44 -4.48
CA VAL A 204 -30.87 -55.49 -3.83
C VAL A 204 -29.88 -54.89 -2.85
N VAL A 205 -29.21 -53.81 -3.22
CA VAL A 205 -28.27 -53.11 -2.32
C VAL A 205 -28.96 -52.61 -1.05
N ARG A 206 -30.21 -52.16 -1.13
CA ARG A 206 -30.96 -51.64 0.01
C ARG A 206 -31.58 -52.74 0.88
N ASN A 207 -32.07 -53.81 0.26
CA ASN A 207 -32.91 -54.82 0.92
C ASN A 207 -32.19 -56.15 1.14
N GLY A 208 -31.03 -56.36 0.51
CA GLY A 208 -30.24 -57.61 0.56
C GLY A 208 -30.69 -58.68 -0.44
N ASP A 209 -31.93 -58.62 -0.93
CA ASP A 209 -32.54 -59.62 -1.82
C ASP A 209 -33.28 -58.99 -3.01
N GLU A 210 -33.50 -59.78 -4.07
CA GLU A 210 -34.33 -59.38 -5.23
C GLU A 210 -35.80 -59.19 -4.82
N PRO A 211 -36.53 -58.19 -5.37
CA PRO A 211 -37.96 -58.05 -5.16
C PRO A 211 -38.70 -59.16 -5.90
N LYS A 212 -39.27 -60.11 -5.17
CA LYS A 212 -39.97 -61.28 -5.75
C LYS A 212 -41.48 -61.23 -5.51
N ASP A 213 -42.26 -61.69 -6.48
CA ASP A 213 -43.70 -61.92 -6.34
C ASP A 213 -44.01 -63.23 -5.60
N ALA A 214 -45.30 -63.56 -5.45
CA ALA A 214 -45.75 -64.79 -4.80
C ALA A 214 -45.30 -66.06 -5.54
N GLU A 215 -45.03 -65.94 -6.84
CA GLU A 215 -44.56 -66.97 -7.75
C GLU A 215 -43.01 -67.06 -7.81
N ASN A 216 -42.30 -66.27 -7.00
CA ASN A 216 -40.84 -66.19 -6.93
C ASN A 216 -40.17 -65.66 -8.23
N ASN A 217 -40.92 -64.92 -9.06
CA ASN A 217 -40.40 -64.13 -10.19
C ASN A 217 -40.05 -62.72 -9.73
N ILE A 218 -39.20 -62.03 -10.50
CA ILE A 218 -38.83 -60.64 -10.20
C ILE A 218 -40.03 -59.72 -10.43
N ASN A 219 -40.41 -58.96 -9.41
CA ASN A 219 -41.46 -57.97 -9.49
C ASN A 219 -40.88 -56.56 -9.62
N LEU A 220 -40.76 -56.07 -10.85
CA LEU A 220 -40.27 -54.72 -11.14
C LEU A 220 -41.22 -53.61 -10.66
N SER A 221 -42.50 -53.90 -10.41
CA SER A 221 -43.46 -52.88 -9.94
C SER A 221 -43.19 -52.41 -8.51
N LEU A 222 -42.35 -53.14 -7.76
CA LEU A 222 -41.90 -52.74 -6.41
C LEU A 222 -40.74 -51.75 -6.46
N ILE A 223 -40.19 -51.48 -7.65
CA ILE A 223 -39.08 -50.57 -7.86
C ILE A 223 -39.64 -49.22 -8.31
N GLU A 224 -39.63 -48.26 -7.40
CA GLU A 224 -40.03 -46.87 -7.71
C GLU A 224 -38.85 -46.12 -8.32
N LEU A 225 -38.89 -45.91 -9.63
CA LEU A 225 -37.95 -45.07 -10.38
C LEU A 225 -38.65 -43.81 -10.88
N ASP A 226 -38.06 -42.66 -10.57
CA ASP A 226 -38.47 -41.36 -11.13
C ASP A 226 -37.81 -41.11 -12.49
N ILE A 227 -36.65 -41.74 -12.72
CA ILE A 227 -35.91 -41.66 -13.98
C ILE A 227 -35.97 -43.01 -14.68
N THR A 228 -36.74 -43.07 -15.78
CA THR A 228 -36.99 -44.30 -16.55
C THR A 228 -36.08 -44.48 -17.77
N GLU A 229 -35.31 -43.45 -18.13
CA GLU A 229 -34.43 -43.46 -19.29
C GLU A 229 -32.99 -43.13 -18.86
N VAL A 230 -32.06 -43.97 -19.28
CA VAL A 230 -30.62 -43.81 -19.02
C VAL A 230 -29.93 -43.49 -20.34
N PRO A 231 -29.22 -42.37 -20.46
CA PRO A 231 -28.48 -42.02 -21.68
C PRO A 231 -27.47 -43.13 -22.05
N GLU A 232 -27.54 -43.63 -23.29
CA GLU A 232 -26.73 -44.76 -23.74
C GLU A 232 -25.25 -44.40 -23.90
N GLU A 233 -24.93 -43.22 -24.43
CA GLU A 233 -23.57 -42.73 -24.60
C GLU A 233 -23.51 -41.20 -24.35
N PRO A 234 -22.61 -40.72 -23.47
CA PRO A 234 -22.42 -39.29 -23.25
C PRO A 234 -21.74 -38.64 -24.47
N GLY A 235 -22.38 -37.62 -25.04
CA GLY A 235 -21.89 -36.86 -26.20
C GLY A 235 -21.27 -35.51 -25.83
N ARG A 236 -20.52 -34.91 -26.76
CA ARG A 236 -20.12 -33.49 -26.71
C ARG A 236 -20.98 -32.67 -27.65
N GLU A 237 -21.84 -31.82 -27.11
CA GLU A 237 -22.71 -30.92 -27.90
C GLU A 237 -22.48 -29.44 -27.54
N GLY A 238 -22.12 -29.14 -26.29
CA GLY A 238 -21.90 -27.79 -25.82
C GLY A 238 -20.53 -27.19 -26.15
N ARG A 239 -20.39 -25.89 -25.86
CA ARG A 239 -19.09 -25.19 -25.82
C ARG A 239 -18.95 -24.51 -24.46
N ALA A 240 -17.98 -24.96 -23.67
CA ALA A 240 -17.64 -24.27 -22.43
C ALA A 240 -17.10 -22.86 -22.74
N ALA A 241 -17.43 -21.89 -21.86
CA ALA A 241 -16.80 -20.58 -21.93
C ALA A 241 -15.27 -20.73 -21.81
N PRO A 242 -14.46 -19.89 -22.50
CA PRO A 242 -13.02 -20.01 -22.43
C PRO A 242 -12.53 -19.88 -20.97
N PRO A 243 -11.75 -20.85 -20.44
CA PRO A 243 -11.33 -20.85 -19.04
C PRO A 243 -10.42 -19.66 -18.70
N LEU A 244 -9.93 -18.94 -19.70
CA LEU A 244 -9.09 -17.75 -19.55
C LEU A 244 -9.86 -16.50 -19.09
N LEU A 245 -11.16 -16.42 -19.35
CA LEU A 245 -11.96 -15.19 -19.18
C LEU A 245 -11.97 -14.67 -17.72
N PRO A 246 -12.13 -15.51 -16.67
CA PRO A 246 -11.99 -15.07 -15.28
C PRO A 246 -10.62 -14.48 -14.96
N TYR A 247 -9.54 -15.00 -15.56
CA TYR A 247 -8.19 -14.49 -15.34
C TYR A 247 -7.98 -13.13 -15.99
N VAL A 248 -8.60 -12.88 -17.16
CA VAL A 248 -8.59 -11.56 -17.81
C VAL A 248 -9.27 -10.53 -16.91
N PHE A 249 -10.46 -10.84 -16.37
CA PHE A 249 -11.14 -9.94 -15.44
C PHE A 249 -10.34 -9.69 -14.16
N MET A 250 -9.73 -10.74 -13.60
CA MET A 250 -8.86 -10.62 -12.44
C MET A 250 -7.64 -9.74 -12.72
N PHE A 251 -7.02 -9.87 -13.89
CA PHE A 251 -5.87 -9.05 -14.29
C PHE A 251 -6.24 -7.58 -14.51
N VAL A 252 -7.35 -7.31 -15.19
CA VAL A 252 -7.86 -5.93 -15.36
C VAL A 252 -8.23 -5.32 -14.01
N GLY A 253 -8.89 -6.09 -13.14
CA GLY A 253 -9.19 -5.68 -11.77
C GLY A 253 -7.94 -5.40 -10.94
N ALA A 254 -6.89 -6.21 -11.09
CA ALA A 254 -5.59 -6.01 -10.45
C ALA A 254 -4.97 -4.67 -10.84
N LEU A 255 -4.91 -4.38 -12.15
CA LEU A 255 -4.37 -3.13 -12.66
C LEU A 255 -5.17 -1.94 -12.13
N LEU A 256 -6.51 -2.00 -12.23
CA LEU A 256 -7.37 -0.93 -11.74
C LEU A 256 -7.17 -0.69 -10.24
N CYS A 257 -7.15 -1.76 -9.44
CA CYS A 257 -6.91 -1.69 -8.00
C CYS A 257 -5.55 -1.07 -7.69
N PHE A 258 -4.50 -1.49 -8.39
CA PHE A 258 -3.16 -0.94 -8.23
C PHE A 258 -3.11 0.55 -8.55
N PHE A 259 -3.71 0.99 -9.66
CA PHE A 259 -3.74 2.40 -10.03
C PHE A 259 -4.53 3.24 -9.01
N VAL A 260 -5.71 2.77 -8.59
CA VAL A 260 -6.52 3.47 -7.59
C VAL A 260 -5.75 3.58 -6.26
N MET A 261 -5.15 2.50 -5.78
CA MET A 261 -4.41 2.52 -4.52
C MET A 261 -3.11 3.34 -4.62
N GLY A 262 -2.32 3.13 -5.67
CA GLY A 262 -0.99 3.73 -5.82
C GLY A 262 -1.01 5.22 -6.20
N VAL A 263 -2.02 5.67 -6.94
CA VAL A 263 -2.07 7.05 -7.47
C VAL A 263 -3.08 7.91 -6.72
N ILE A 264 -4.18 7.34 -6.22
CA ILE A 264 -5.28 8.11 -5.62
C ILE A 264 -5.27 7.97 -4.10
N VAL A 265 -5.36 6.75 -3.57
CA VAL A 265 -5.59 6.53 -2.13
C VAL A 265 -4.31 6.73 -1.32
N ASN A 266 -3.25 5.97 -1.61
CA ASN A 266 -2.04 5.97 -0.79
C ASN A 266 -1.32 7.32 -0.76
N PRO A 267 -1.19 8.07 -1.89
CA PRO A 267 -0.59 9.39 -1.85
C PRO A 267 -1.36 10.37 -0.96
N VAL A 268 -2.70 10.35 -1.01
CA VAL A 268 -3.55 11.22 -0.18
C VAL A 268 -3.45 10.85 1.30
N VAL A 269 -3.52 9.56 1.64
CA VAL A 269 -3.38 9.10 3.03
C VAL A 269 -2.00 9.45 3.58
N ARG A 270 -0.93 9.23 2.79
CA ARG A 270 0.43 9.59 3.16
C ARG A 270 0.56 11.11 3.40
N ASP A 271 0.08 11.93 2.48
CA ASP A 271 0.15 13.39 2.59
C ASP A 271 -0.59 13.89 3.84
N ASN A 272 -1.83 13.43 4.06
CA ASN A 272 -2.60 13.72 5.27
C ASN A 272 -1.85 13.31 6.55
N THR A 273 -1.24 12.12 6.55
CA THR A 273 -0.51 11.61 7.72
C THR A 273 0.72 12.47 8.01
N ILE A 274 1.54 12.79 7.00
CA ILE A 274 2.72 13.64 7.19
C ILE A 274 2.31 15.04 7.63
N PHE A 275 1.26 15.60 7.01
CA PHE A 275 0.73 16.90 7.41
C PHE A 275 0.27 16.88 8.88
N ASP A 276 -0.50 15.86 9.27
CA ASP A 276 -0.95 15.68 10.65
C ASP A 276 0.23 15.52 11.61
N THR A 277 1.26 14.74 11.29
CA THR A 277 2.47 14.62 12.12
C THR A 277 3.20 15.96 12.25
N VAL A 278 3.35 16.70 11.16
CA VAL A 278 3.99 18.03 11.18
C VAL A 278 3.17 19.03 12.00
N MET A 279 1.83 18.95 11.97
CA MET A 279 0.93 19.91 12.61
C MET A 279 0.48 19.54 14.04
N LYS A 280 0.29 18.25 14.36
CA LYS A 280 -0.30 17.75 15.62
C LYS A 280 0.75 17.31 16.65
N ASP A 281 1.85 16.68 16.23
CA ASP A 281 2.80 16.04 17.16
C ASP A 281 3.78 17.04 17.82
N ASN A 282 3.52 18.35 17.71
CA ASN A 282 4.25 19.38 18.45
C ASN A 282 3.33 20.08 19.45
N PRO A 283 2.97 19.46 20.59
CA PRO A 283 2.45 20.21 21.74
C PRO A 283 3.60 21.02 22.37
N PRO A 284 3.39 22.32 22.66
CA PRO A 284 2.15 23.06 22.49
C PRO A 284 1.90 23.53 21.04
N PRO A 285 0.62 23.62 20.59
CA PRO A 285 0.20 24.02 19.22
C PRO A 285 0.70 25.42 18.76
N SER A 286 1.39 26.14 19.63
CA SER A 286 2.12 27.38 19.36
C SER A 286 3.51 27.19 18.72
N MET A 287 4.03 25.96 18.58
CA MET A 287 5.45 25.74 18.24
C MET A 287 5.69 24.66 17.18
N THR A 288 4.97 24.72 16.06
CA THR A 288 5.40 23.97 14.86
C THR A 288 6.73 24.55 14.36
N GLU A 289 7.81 23.76 14.46
CA GLU A 289 9.13 24.23 14.03
C GLU A 289 9.23 24.45 12.51
N PRO A 290 9.89 25.52 12.05
CA PRO A 290 10.14 25.76 10.62
C PRO A 290 10.81 24.58 9.92
N ARG A 291 11.70 23.86 10.60
CA ARG A 291 12.39 22.68 10.02
C ARG A 291 11.40 21.61 9.53
N PHE A 292 10.33 21.34 10.27
CA PHE A 292 9.34 20.32 9.90
C PHE A 292 8.43 20.80 8.78
N LEU A 293 8.02 22.08 8.81
CA LEU A 293 7.27 22.70 7.71
C LEU A 293 8.09 22.65 6.40
N ARG A 294 9.39 22.95 6.48
CA ARG A 294 10.30 22.89 5.33
C ARG A 294 10.55 21.46 4.86
N ALA A 295 10.69 20.50 5.77
CA ALA A 295 10.80 19.09 5.40
C ALA A 295 9.57 18.62 4.61
N TYR A 296 8.37 19.04 5.02
CA TYR A 296 7.14 18.79 4.26
C TYR A 296 7.18 19.43 2.86
N LEU A 297 7.60 20.70 2.76
CA LEU A 297 7.68 21.42 1.48
C LEU A 297 8.77 20.87 0.54
N THR A 298 9.87 20.35 1.08
CA THR A 298 10.96 19.78 0.27
C THR A 298 10.54 18.52 -0.48
N ASP A 299 9.54 17.78 0.00
CA ASP A 299 9.03 16.60 -0.70
C ASP A 299 7.99 17.01 -1.76
N PRO A 300 8.28 16.84 -3.08
CA PRO A 300 7.36 17.23 -4.15
C PRO A 300 6.10 16.34 -4.24
N ARG A 301 6.08 15.20 -3.53
CA ARG A 301 4.93 14.30 -3.48
C ARG A 301 3.82 14.85 -2.57
N ASN A 302 4.17 15.71 -1.62
CA ASN A 302 3.21 16.36 -0.73
C ASN A 302 2.61 17.57 -1.45
N LYS A 303 1.35 17.48 -1.85
CA LYS A 303 0.67 18.47 -2.70
C LYS A 303 -0.57 19.05 -2.05
N LEU A 304 -1.28 18.26 -1.25
CA LEU A 304 -2.61 18.59 -0.76
C LEU A 304 -2.59 19.76 0.23
N HIS A 305 -1.58 19.83 1.10
CA HIS A 305 -1.51 20.83 2.17
C HIS A 305 -0.37 21.84 2.03
N ARG A 306 0.28 21.92 0.87
CA ARG A 306 1.42 22.85 0.64
C ARG A 306 1.05 24.28 0.98
N ASP A 307 -0.10 24.78 0.51
CA ASP A 307 -0.52 26.16 0.77
C ASP A 307 -0.73 26.45 2.26
N ALA A 308 -1.29 25.48 3.01
CA ALA A 308 -1.48 25.60 4.45
C ALA A 308 -0.13 25.63 5.18
N VAL A 309 0.81 24.77 4.79
CA VAL A 309 2.17 24.71 5.33
C VAL A 309 2.95 25.98 5.00
N THR A 310 2.90 26.46 3.77
CA THR A 310 3.52 27.72 3.35
C THR A 310 2.95 28.91 4.10
N ARG A 311 1.63 29.00 4.27
CA ARG A 311 1.00 30.05 5.07
C ARG A 311 1.46 30.00 6.53
N ARG A 312 1.56 28.81 7.11
CA ARG A 312 2.04 28.61 8.47
C ARG A 312 3.51 29.01 8.62
N LEU A 313 4.35 28.67 7.63
CA LEU A 313 5.75 29.11 7.57
C LEU A 313 5.84 30.63 7.47
N ALA A 314 5.06 31.28 6.60
CA ALA A 314 5.03 32.73 6.48
C ALA A 314 4.59 33.43 7.78
N GLN A 315 3.60 32.88 8.49
CA GLN A 315 3.19 33.38 9.82
C GLN A 315 4.35 33.35 10.83
N PHE A 316 5.22 32.36 10.72
CA PHE A 316 6.38 32.22 11.60
C PHE A 316 7.45 33.31 11.34
N TYR A 317 7.60 33.75 10.08
CA TYR A 317 8.51 34.85 9.72
C TYR A 317 7.96 36.23 10.06
N ALA A 318 6.63 36.38 10.25
CA ALA A 318 5.97 37.67 10.44
C ALA A 318 6.52 38.50 11.63
N PRO A 319 6.83 37.93 12.82
CA PRO A 319 7.44 38.69 13.92
C PRO A 319 8.83 39.23 13.58
N ALA A 320 9.66 38.43 12.88
CA ALA A 320 10.99 38.85 12.44
C ALA A 320 10.90 39.97 11.40
N ILE A 321 10.01 39.84 10.42
CA ILE A 321 9.71 40.87 9.42
C ILE A 321 9.30 42.18 10.11
N THR A 322 8.34 42.09 11.04
CA THR A 322 7.86 43.26 11.79
C THR A 322 8.96 43.90 12.64
N HIS A 323 9.78 43.09 13.31
CA HIS A 323 10.93 43.58 14.08
C HIS A 323 11.87 44.37 13.17
N VAL A 324 12.28 43.80 12.04
CA VAL A 324 13.20 44.42 11.09
C VAL A 324 12.63 45.72 10.52
N GLU A 325 11.38 45.74 10.06
CA GLU A 325 10.75 46.94 9.49
C GLU A 325 10.66 48.09 10.52
N THR A 326 10.40 47.75 11.79
CA THR A 326 10.23 48.74 12.86
C THR A 326 11.55 49.23 13.45
N ARG A 327 12.50 48.32 13.71
CA ARG A 327 13.71 48.56 14.52
C ARG A 327 14.97 48.90 13.71
N ALA A 328 15.03 48.57 12.43
CA ALA A 328 16.19 48.90 11.61
C ALA A 328 16.45 50.42 11.57
N GLU A 329 17.72 50.82 11.80
CA GLU A 329 18.14 52.23 11.74
C GLU A 329 18.06 52.78 10.31
N ASN A 330 18.46 51.99 9.33
CA ASN A 330 18.35 52.35 7.93
C ASN A 330 17.10 51.71 7.33
N LYS A 331 16.09 52.54 7.03
CA LYS A 331 14.80 52.07 6.53
C LYS A 331 14.86 51.38 5.17
N LEU A 332 15.82 51.73 4.31
CA LEU A 332 15.99 51.05 3.01
C LEU A 332 16.60 49.65 3.20
N LEU A 333 17.63 49.53 4.03
CA LEU A 333 18.25 48.23 4.34
C LEU A 333 17.32 47.32 5.15
N GLY A 334 16.59 47.89 6.12
CA GLY A 334 15.56 47.17 6.87
C GLY A 334 14.44 46.65 5.97
N ARG A 335 13.94 47.47 5.04
CA ARG A 335 12.95 47.02 4.05
C ARG A 335 13.50 45.89 3.17
N GLY A 336 14.73 46.00 2.68
CA GLY A 336 15.36 44.94 1.89
C GLY A 336 15.50 43.63 2.68
N MET A 337 15.91 43.71 3.95
CA MET A 337 15.99 42.54 4.85
C MET A 337 14.61 41.93 5.14
N ALA A 338 13.58 42.76 5.26
CA ALA A 338 12.20 42.30 5.41
C ALA A 338 11.69 41.56 4.16
N GLU A 339 11.98 42.06 2.96
CA GLU A 339 11.64 41.39 1.69
C GLU A 339 12.38 40.05 1.54
N VAL A 340 13.64 39.98 1.95
CA VAL A 340 14.39 38.72 2.05
C VAL A 340 13.65 37.72 2.95
N LEU A 341 13.28 38.13 4.16
CA LEU A 341 12.58 37.28 5.12
C LEU A 341 11.21 36.82 4.58
N LYS A 342 10.49 37.68 3.84
CA LYS A 342 9.24 37.32 3.15
C LYS A 342 9.48 36.22 2.12
N GLY A 343 10.50 36.36 1.27
CA GLY A 343 10.88 35.33 0.30
C GLY A 343 11.22 33.99 0.96
N LEU A 344 12.00 34.02 2.04
CA LEU A 344 12.34 32.83 2.82
C LEU A 344 11.12 32.17 3.48
N GLY A 345 10.11 32.96 3.87
CA GLY A 345 8.85 32.45 4.43
C GLY A 345 8.03 31.61 3.44
N THR A 346 8.36 31.65 2.15
CA THR A 346 7.74 30.84 1.09
C THR A 346 8.69 29.84 0.43
N ALA A 347 10.00 29.98 0.62
CA ALA A 347 11.00 29.09 0.03
C ALA A 347 11.02 27.73 0.73
N GLU A 348 11.41 26.67 0.00
CA GLU A 348 11.58 25.33 0.57
C GLU A 348 12.76 25.28 1.55
N GLN A 349 13.85 25.99 1.26
CA GLN A 349 15.05 26.08 2.11
C GLN A 349 15.30 27.52 2.61
N PRO A 350 15.80 27.71 3.84
CA PRO A 350 16.04 29.04 4.44
C PRO A 350 17.37 29.64 3.97
N VAL A 351 17.79 29.39 2.73
CA VAL A 351 19.17 29.63 2.29
C VAL A 351 19.31 31.02 1.67
N VAL A 352 20.32 31.75 2.14
CA VAL A 352 20.72 33.08 1.62
C VAL A 352 22.16 33.02 1.19
N SER A 353 22.45 33.41 -0.05
CA SER A 353 23.83 33.55 -0.51
C SER A 353 24.44 34.85 -0.01
N LEU A 354 25.66 34.79 0.54
CA LEU A 354 26.33 35.95 1.13
C LEU A 354 27.70 36.19 0.52
N ARG A 355 27.81 37.21 -0.32
CA ARG A 355 29.07 37.70 -0.85
C ARG A 355 29.59 38.85 0.03
N VAL A 356 30.87 38.77 0.37
CA VAL A 356 31.59 39.86 1.01
C VAL A 356 32.79 40.19 0.13
N SER A 357 32.99 41.46 -0.19
CA SER A 357 34.09 41.90 -1.05
C SER A 357 34.79 43.16 -0.52
N GLU A 358 36.12 43.15 -0.51
CA GLU A 358 36.95 44.32 -0.25
C GLU A 358 37.28 45.00 -1.58
N THR A 359 36.66 46.14 -1.85
CA THR A 359 36.82 46.84 -3.14
C THR A 359 38.09 47.67 -3.23
N ALA A 360 38.71 48.00 -2.09
CA ALA A 360 39.96 48.75 -2.03
C ALA A 360 40.81 48.28 -0.85
N THR A 361 41.95 47.64 -1.16
CA THR A 361 42.90 47.10 -0.19
C THR A 361 44.12 48.03 -0.07
N PRO A 362 44.41 48.56 1.12
CA PRO A 362 45.61 49.36 1.35
C PRO A 362 46.89 48.55 1.15
N PRO A 363 47.97 49.16 0.66
CA PRO A 363 49.28 48.52 0.63
C PRO A 363 49.70 48.04 2.03
N GLY A 364 50.14 46.79 2.13
CA GLY A 364 50.57 46.20 3.41
C GLY A 364 49.44 45.66 4.31
N ALA A 365 48.17 45.76 3.90
CA ALA A 365 47.11 44.97 4.52
C ALA A 365 47.36 43.47 4.24
N GLY A 366 47.13 42.59 5.22
CA GLY A 366 47.28 41.13 5.07
C GLY A 366 46.35 40.53 4.00
N THR A 367 46.12 39.21 4.02
CA THR A 367 45.30 38.56 2.99
C THR A 367 43.86 39.09 2.99
N LYS A 368 43.42 39.61 1.82
CA LYS A 368 42.06 40.11 1.58
C LYS A 368 41.01 39.03 1.86
N GLU A 369 41.24 37.83 1.34
CA GLU A 369 40.34 36.67 1.48
C GLU A 369 40.06 36.33 2.95
N GLY A 370 41.08 36.39 3.81
CA GLY A 370 40.91 36.10 5.25
C GLY A 370 40.00 37.11 5.95
N ARG A 371 40.04 38.39 5.56
CA ARG A 371 39.15 39.43 6.11
C ARG A 371 37.72 39.29 5.61
N GLU A 372 37.55 39.02 4.31
CA GLU A 372 36.24 38.79 3.71
C GLU A 372 35.52 37.59 4.35
N GLU A 373 36.23 36.46 4.50
CA GLU A 373 35.69 35.26 5.13
C GLU A 373 35.32 35.48 6.60
N ARG A 374 36.16 36.23 7.33
CA ARG A 374 35.86 36.57 8.73
C ARG A 374 34.63 37.46 8.86
N ILE A 375 34.52 38.51 8.04
CA ILE A 375 33.33 39.39 8.02
C ILE A 375 32.09 38.58 7.67
N ARG A 376 32.18 37.68 6.68
CA ARG A 376 31.08 36.80 6.27
C ARG A 376 30.59 35.93 7.42
N THR A 377 31.51 35.19 8.04
CA THR A 377 31.19 34.28 9.16
C THR A 377 30.67 35.06 10.37
N GLU A 378 31.31 36.17 10.75
CA GLU A 378 30.86 36.98 11.89
C GLU A 378 29.51 37.66 11.64
N PHE A 379 29.24 38.13 10.42
CA PHE A 379 27.94 38.69 10.06
C PHE A 379 26.84 37.64 10.12
N ALA A 380 27.05 36.46 9.52
CA ALA A 380 26.09 35.36 9.56
C ALA A 380 25.75 34.94 11.00
N ASN A 381 26.77 34.78 11.85
CA ASN A 381 26.61 34.46 13.26
C ASN A 381 25.87 35.57 14.02
N ALA A 382 26.15 36.84 13.72
CA ALA A 382 25.51 37.96 14.38
C ALA A 382 24.04 38.13 14.00
N VAL A 383 23.66 37.87 12.74
CA VAL A 383 22.24 37.85 12.32
C VAL A 383 21.48 36.78 13.11
N ASN A 384 22.04 35.56 13.16
CA ASN A 384 21.47 34.45 13.89
C ASN A 384 21.33 34.75 15.39
N THR A 385 22.36 35.35 15.99
CA THR A 385 22.36 35.76 17.40
C THR A 385 21.34 36.86 17.67
N ALA A 386 21.25 37.86 16.78
CA ALA A 386 20.30 38.97 16.92
C ALA A 386 18.87 38.45 16.94
N PHE A 387 18.51 37.56 16.02
CA PHE A 387 17.19 36.93 16.02
C PHE A 387 16.97 35.98 17.19
N ALA A 388 17.98 35.18 17.59
CA ALA A 388 17.85 34.25 18.71
C ALA A 388 17.62 34.95 20.07
N ASN A 389 18.08 36.20 20.20
CA ASN A 389 17.88 37.01 21.41
C ASN A 389 16.44 37.57 21.54
N GLU A 390 15.70 37.64 20.44
CA GLU A 390 14.31 38.11 20.44
C GLU A 390 13.38 37.07 21.09
N SER A 391 12.29 37.54 21.71
CA SER A 391 11.35 36.65 22.43
C SER A 391 10.77 35.54 21.55
N TRP A 392 10.60 35.80 20.25
CA TRP A 392 10.09 34.87 19.25
C TRP A 392 11.18 33.98 18.63
N GLY A 393 12.47 34.32 18.80
CA GLY A 393 13.60 33.62 18.19
C GLY A 393 14.34 32.67 19.13
N LYS A 394 13.96 32.61 20.40
CA LYS A 394 14.52 31.70 21.41
C LYS A 394 14.31 30.24 21.03
N ALA A 395 15.14 29.36 21.59
CA ALA A 395 14.94 27.92 21.47
C ALA A 395 13.60 27.50 22.09
N ILE A 396 12.93 26.54 21.44
CA ILE A 396 11.70 25.94 21.95
C ILE A 396 12.04 25.20 23.23
N GLN A 397 11.26 25.46 24.28
CA GLN A 397 11.39 24.74 25.54
C GLN A 397 10.59 23.44 25.46
N PRO A 398 11.11 22.34 26.02
CA PRO A 398 10.38 21.08 26.04
C PRO A 398 9.08 21.22 26.86
N PRO A 399 8.05 20.41 26.56
CA PRO A 399 6.88 20.30 27.41
C PRO A 399 7.25 19.99 28.86
N PRO A 400 6.44 20.43 29.86
CA PRO A 400 6.68 20.09 31.25
C PRO A 400 6.78 18.58 31.45
N GLY A 401 7.91 18.11 31.98
CA GLY A 401 8.18 16.68 32.22
C GLY A 401 9.05 16.01 31.18
N GLU A 402 9.34 16.67 30.05
CA GLU A 402 10.30 16.20 29.04
C GLU A 402 11.62 16.96 29.16
N VAL A 403 12.74 16.24 28.97
CA VAL A 403 14.08 16.84 28.93
C VAL A 403 14.67 16.51 27.56
N PHE A 404 14.92 17.54 26.75
CA PHE A 404 15.72 17.35 25.55
C PHE A 404 17.11 16.88 25.95
N THR A 405 17.55 15.76 25.37
CA THR A 405 18.97 15.40 25.42
C THR A 405 19.77 16.48 24.69
N PRO A 406 21.05 16.69 25.03
CA PRO A 406 21.90 17.66 24.33
C PRO A 406 21.92 17.48 22.81
N GLU A 407 21.74 16.23 22.34
CA GLU A 407 21.70 15.85 20.92
C GLU A 407 20.35 16.12 20.25
N SER A 408 19.24 16.15 21.01
CA SER A 408 17.88 16.37 20.50
C SER A 408 17.41 17.81 20.65
N GLN A 409 18.16 18.67 21.35
CA GLN A 409 17.81 20.07 21.53
C GLN A 409 17.81 20.79 20.18
N PRO A 410 16.65 21.31 19.72
CA PRO A 410 16.60 22.02 18.45
C PRO A 410 17.46 23.30 18.54
N PRO A 411 18.08 23.71 17.41
CA PRO A 411 18.77 24.99 17.37
C PRO A 411 17.77 26.12 17.64
N PRO A 412 18.22 27.27 18.20
CA PRO A 412 17.38 28.43 18.39
C PRO A 412 16.61 28.77 17.12
N ILE A 413 15.36 29.21 17.26
CA ILE A 413 14.51 29.57 16.13
C ILE A 413 15.22 30.56 15.19
N GLY A 414 15.95 31.54 15.74
CA GLY A 414 16.73 32.50 14.95
C GLY A 414 17.70 31.85 13.97
N HIS A 415 18.31 30.72 14.34
CA HIS A 415 19.23 29.94 13.49
C HIS A 415 18.49 29.09 12.45
N GLN A 416 17.19 28.86 12.63
CA GLN A 416 16.34 28.16 11.67
C GLN A 416 15.74 29.10 10.60
N LEU A 417 15.77 30.42 10.84
CA LEU A 417 15.18 31.41 9.94
C LEU A 417 16.03 31.66 8.70
N ILE A 418 17.35 31.72 8.86
CA ILE A 418 18.29 32.03 7.78
C ILE A 418 19.54 31.17 7.92
N ALA A 419 19.91 30.50 6.83
CA ALA A 419 21.19 29.83 6.65
C ALA A 419 21.99 30.58 5.59
N PHE A 420 23.11 31.17 5.99
CA PHE A 420 24.03 31.80 5.06
C PHE A 420 24.94 30.75 4.44
N VAL A 421 25.09 30.80 3.13
CA VAL A 421 26.04 29.99 2.39
C VAL A 421 26.92 30.92 1.58
N GLU A 422 28.19 30.56 1.47
CA GLU A 422 29.03 31.17 0.44
C GLU A 422 28.29 31.01 -0.91
N PRO A 423 28.25 32.04 -1.77
CA PRO A 423 27.67 31.89 -3.08
C PRO A 423 28.46 30.80 -3.80
N PRO A 424 27.86 29.66 -4.20
CA PRO A 424 28.31 29.06 -5.42
C PRO A 424 27.69 29.81 -6.59
N ASP A 425 28.23 29.52 -7.78
CA ASP A 425 27.45 29.45 -9.01
C ASP A 425 26.06 28.81 -8.77
N PRO A 426 25.10 28.99 -9.70
CA PRO A 426 23.75 28.46 -9.61
C PRO A 426 23.60 27.07 -8.95
N ASP A 427 22.41 26.77 -8.42
CA ASP A 427 22.07 25.47 -7.82
C ASP A 427 22.46 24.27 -8.70
N ALA A 428 22.35 23.04 -8.19
CA ALA A 428 22.71 21.83 -8.93
C ALA A 428 22.03 21.70 -10.32
N ASN A 429 20.99 22.51 -10.60
CA ASN A 429 20.24 22.56 -11.84
C ASN A 429 20.54 23.82 -12.68
N GLY A 430 21.50 24.66 -12.30
CA GLY A 430 21.80 25.89 -13.04
C GLY A 430 20.92 27.10 -12.65
N ASN A 431 20.06 27.00 -11.64
CA ASN A 431 19.20 28.11 -11.25
C ASN A 431 19.88 29.04 -10.22
N PRO A 432 19.81 30.36 -10.40
CA PRO A 432 20.29 31.28 -9.39
C PRO A 432 19.51 31.08 -8.07
N LYS A 433 20.23 31.09 -6.94
CA LYS A 433 19.57 31.04 -5.63
C LYS A 433 18.62 32.24 -5.50
N PRO A 434 17.43 32.08 -4.90
CA PRO A 434 16.46 33.16 -4.82
C PRO A 434 17.07 34.35 -4.06
N VAL A 435 17.65 34.16 -2.87
CA VAL A 435 18.08 35.30 -2.06
C VAL A 435 19.59 35.54 -2.08
N HIS A 436 20.03 36.79 -2.27
CA HIS A 436 21.44 37.20 -2.32
C HIS A 436 21.77 38.50 -1.57
N PHE A 437 22.86 38.46 -0.80
CA PHE A 437 23.41 39.58 -0.04
C PHE A 437 24.80 39.87 -0.58
N ASP A 438 25.06 41.13 -0.96
CA ASP A 438 26.38 41.59 -1.37
C ASP A 438 26.83 42.72 -0.44
N ILE A 439 27.93 42.47 0.28
CA ILE A 439 28.54 43.42 1.22
C ILE A 439 29.89 43.82 0.67
N ALA A 440 29.98 45.01 0.10
CA ALA A 440 31.20 45.56 -0.47
C ALA A 440 31.78 46.65 0.44
N TYR A 441 33.00 46.49 0.95
CA TYR A 441 33.64 47.49 1.81
C TYR A 441 34.95 48.02 1.23
N ALA A 442 35.25 49.28 1.52
CA ALA A 442 36.45 49.98 1.07
C ALA A 442 37.18 50.62 2.26
N LEU A 443 38.50 50.49 2.29
CA LEU A 443 39.38 51.15 3.25
C LEU A 443 39.88 52.45 2.63
N LYS A 444 39.30 53.58 3.03
CA LYS A 444 39.67 54.91 2.54
C LYS A 444 40.70 55.52 3.49
N ASP A 445 41.85 55.94 2.94
CA ASP A 445 42.92 56.57 3.72
C ASP A 445 42.40 57.82 4.45
N ALA A 446 42.65 57.87 5.76
CA ALA A 446 42.32 58.99 6.63
C ALA A 446 43.58 59.74 7.12
N GLY A 447 44.76 59.34 6.65
CA GLY A 447 46.06 59.85 7.08
C GLY A 447 46.67 59.06 8.23
N ASN A 448 48.00 59.19 8.41
CA ASN A 448 48.77 58.59 9.50
C ASN A 448 48.63 57.05 9.63
N GLY A 449 48.42 56.34 8.51
CA GLY A 449 48.23 54.88 8.52
C GLY A 449 46.87 54.43 9.09
N LEU A 450 45.93 55.36 9.20
CA LEU A 450 44.56 55.10 9.66
C LEU A 450 43.58 55.15 8.48
N PHE A 451 42.53 54.34 8.55
CA PHE A 451 41.54 54.19 7.49
C PHE A 451 40.14 54.45 8.02
N THR A 452 39.32 55.11 7.19
CA THR A 452 37.85 55.12 7.33
C THR A 452 37.28 53.98 6.48
N ILE A 453 36.27 53.30 7.01
CA ILE A 453 35.68 52.13 6.35
C ILE A 453 34.32 52.53 5.80
N VAL A 454 34.15 52.40 4.49
CA VAL A 454 32.88 52.66 3.81
C VAL A 454 32.31 51.32 3.36
N VAL A 455 31.10 51.01 3.81
CA VAL A 455 30.41 49.76 3.51
C VAL A 455 29.21 50.06 2.60
N ASN A 456 29.09 49.31 1.52
CA ASN A 456 27.94 49.27 0.64
C ASN A 456 27.27 47.91 0.78
N VAL A 457 25.95 47.92 0.93
CA VAL A 457 25.15 46.71 1.06
C VAL A 457 24.10 46.72 -0.02
N THR A 458 23.98 45.58 -0.71
CA THR A 458 22.94 45.31 -1.70
C THR A 458 22.22 44.02 -1.33
N LEU A 459 20.90 44.07 -1.32
CA LEU A 459 20.02 42.96 -0.97
C LEU A 459 19.13 42.64 -2.16
N LYS A 460 19.06 41.35 -2.53
CA LYS A 460 18.19 40.82 -3.59
C LYS A 460 17.34 39.70 -3.03
N ALA A 461 16.03 39.78 -3.21
CA ALA A 461 15.09 38.70 -2.87
C ALA A 461 15.02 37.63 -3.96
N ASP A 462 15.41 37.99 -5.19
CA ASP A 462 15.61 37.15 -6.36
C ASP A 462 16.85 37.71 -7.10
N VAL A 463 17.88 36.89 -7.35
CA VAL A 463 19.09 37.32 -8.08
C VAL A 463 18.76 37.84 -9.48
N THR A 464 17.66 37.38 -10.07
CA THR A 464 17.18 37.81 -11.40
C THR A 464 16.41 39.13 -11.37
N GLN A 465 16.01 39.60 -10.18
CA GLN A 465 15.25 40.83 -10.00
C GLN A 465 16.16 41.99 -9.56
N ASP A 466 15.59 43.19 -9.60
CA ASP A 466 16.24 44.40 -9.11
C ASP A 466 16.51 44.33 -7.60
N ASP A 467 17.46 45.16 -7.16
CA ASP A 467 17.83 45.25 -5.74
C ASP A 467 16.62 45.68 -4.90
N VAL A 468 16.24 44.84 -3.92
CA VAL A 468 15.12 45.13 -2.99
C VAL A 468 15.54 46.07 -1.85
N GLY A 469 16.85 46.22 -1.64
CA GLY A 469 17.41 47.19 -0.70
C GLY A 469 18.85 47.51 -1.01
N ARG A 470 19.21 48.79 -0.97
CA ARG A 470 20.59 49.27 -1.13
C ARG A 470 20.89 50.35 -0.11
N GLY A 471 22.08 50.31 0.46
CA GLY A 471 22.52 51.28 1.44
C GLY A 471 24.03 51.44 1.47
N GLN A 472 24.47 52.62 1.91
CA GLN A 472 25.87 52.93 2.13
C GLN A 472 26.02 53.62 3.49
N PHE A 473 27.04 53.25 4.25
CA PHE A 473 27.40 53.92 5.49
C PHE A 473 28.91 53.92 5.72
N THR A 474 29.37 54.87 6.51
CA THR A 474 30.76 54.96 6.95
C THR A 474 30.82 54.57 8.42
N LEU A 475 31.74 53.67 8.79
CA LEU A 475 31.91 53.30 10.19
C LEU A 475 32.41 54.48 11.02
N PRO A 476 31.91 54.65 12.26
CA PRO A 476 32.37 55.71 13.14
C PRO A 476 33.81 55.45 13.61
N GLY A 477 34.70 56.40 13.35
CA GLY A 477 36.10 56.38 13.77
C GLY A 477 37.08 56.00 12.66
N THR A 478 38.33 55.80 13.07
CA THR A 478 39.44 55.45 12.17
C THR A 478 40.14 54.20 12.70
N TYR A 479 40.56 53.32 11.80
CA TYR A 479 41.09 51.99 12.14
C TYR A 479 42.49 51.83 11.56
N GLY A 480 43.43 51.31 12.35
CA GLY A 480 44.73 50.87 11.85
C GLY A 480 44.65 49.48 11.23
N LEU A 481 45.58 49.14 10.34
CA LEU A 481 45.64 47.80 9.71
C LEU A 481 45.84 46.67 10.73
N THR A 482 46.62 46.92 11.79
CA THR A 482 46.89 45.96 12.87
C THR A 482 45.67 45.67 13.73
N ASP A 483 44.73 46.63 13.79
CA ASP A 483 43.52 46.56 14.61
C ASP A 483 42.29 46.15 13.80
N PHE A 484 42.46 45.88 12.50
CA PHE A 484 41.34 45.64 11.60
C PHE A 484 40.52 44.43 12.07
N GLU A 485 41.18 43.31 12.34
CA GLU A 485 40.52 42.08 12.75
C GLU A 485 39.84 42.19 14.11
N THR A 486 40.44 42.91 15.06
CA THR A 486 39.98 42.97 16.45
C THR A 486 38.96 44.08 16.69
N ARG A 487 38.99 45.16 15.89
CA ARG A 487 38.13 46.33 16.08
C ARG A 487 37.26 46.64 14.86
N ALA A 488 37.81 46.60 13.66
CA ALA A 488 37.05 46.95 12.46
C ALA A 488 36.02 45.89 12.08
N VAL A 489 36.39 44.61 12.07
CA VAL A 489 35.45 43.52 11.73
C VAL A 489 34.24 43.49 12.68
N PRO A 490 34.40 43.51 14.02
CA PRO A 490 33.27 43.64 14.93
C PRO A 490 32.45 44.92 14.71
N ALA A 491 33.10 46.05 14.41
CA ALA A 491 32.39 47.30 14.13
C ALA A 491 31.57 47.25 12.82
N ILE A 492 32.10 46.61 11.76
CA ILE A 492 31.37 46.35 10.51
C ILE A 492 30.14 45.51 10.82
N ARG A 493 30.34 44.37 11.48
CA ARG A 493 29.27 43.45 11.89
C ARG A 493 28.19 44.15 12.71
N ASP A 494 28.56 44.82 13.81
CA ASP A 494 27.60 45.44 14.72
C ASP A 494 26.84 46.59 14.05
N THR A 495 27.50 47.36 13.19
CA THR A 495 26.85 48.42 12.41
C THR A 495 25.91 47.81 11.37
N LEU A 496 26.31 46.76 10.66
CA LEU A 496 25.42 46.05 9.71
C LEU A 496 24.16 45.52 10.39
N ILE A 497 24.29 44.84 11.53
CA ILE A 497 23.14 44.33 12.29
C ILE A 497 22.21 45.48 12.70
N ARG A 498 22.77 46.58 13.21
CA ARG A 498 21.96 47.72 13.65
C ARG A 498 21.24 48.43 12.49
N GLN A 499 21.91 48.55 11.36
CA GLN A 499 21.38 49.19 10.16
C GLN A 499 20.31 48.33 9.48
N MET A 500 20.47 47.00 9.47
CA MET A 500 19.60 46.06 8.75
C MET A 500 18.48 45.46 9.61
N ILE A 501 18.77 45.11 10.87
CA ILE A 501 17.84 44.40 11.77
C ILE A 501 17.34 45.34 12.86
N GLY A 502 18.25 46.14 13.41
CA GLY A 502 18.02 47.01 14.57
C GLY A 502 18.84 46.57 15.77
N PRO A 503 18.88 47.38 16.84
CA PRO A 503 19.54 46.99 18.08
C PRO A 503 18.82 45.77 18.69
N PRO A 504 19.55 44.80 19.26
CA PRO A 504 18.92 43.68 19.95
C PRO A 504 17.95 44.22 21.01
N GLY A 505 16.73 43.70 21.05
CA GLY A 505 15.74 44.13 22.02
C GLY A 505 16.32 44.00 23.42
N ASN A 506 16.34 45.10 24.20
CA ASN A 506 16.74 45.02 25.60
C ASN A 506 15.77 44.05 26.29
N PRO A 507 16.21 42.88 26.80
CA PRO A 507 15.32 41.78 27.19
C PRO A 507 14.43 42.05 28.43
N GLY A 508 14.27 43.32 28.83
CA GLY A 508 13.90 43.71 30.19
C GLY A 508 12.63 44.55 30.37
N MET A 509 11.84 44.88 29.34
CA MET A 509 10.52 45.50 29.57
C MET A 509 9.48 44.91 28.64
N PRO A 510 8.62 43.99 29.13
CA PRO A 510 7.38 43.68 28.43
C PRO A 510 6.66 45.01 28.22
N GLY A 511 6.46 45.40 26.96
CA GLY A 511 5.62 46.53 26.67
C GLY A 511 4.27 46.27 27.34
N MET A 512 3.97 46.99 28.42
CA MET A 512 2.59 47.14 28.87
C MET A 512 1.86 47.68 27.65
N LEU A 513 1.12 46.79 26.96
CA LEU A 513 0.05 47.18 26.07
C LEU A 513 -0.81 48.14 26.90
N ARG A 514 -0.70 49.44 26.61
CA ARG A 514 -1.72 50.38 27.06
C ARG A 514 -3.01 49.89 26.42
N ALA A 515 -3.89 49.36 27.26
CA ALA A 515 -5.25 49.05 26.87
C ALA A 515 -5.89 50.31 26.27
N PRO A 516 -6.75 50.18 25.24
CA PRO A 516 -7.50 51.30 24.67
C PRO A 516 -8.39 51.99 25.70
#